data_AF-A0A6A6G8V4-F1
#
_entry.id   AF-A0A6A6G8V4-F1
#
_cell.length_a   1.000
_cell.length_b   1.000
_cell.length_c   1.000
_cell.angle_alpha   90.00
_cell.angle_beta   90.00
_cell.angle_gamma   90.00
#
_symmetry.space_group_name_H-M   'P 1'
#
loop_
_entity.id
_entity.type
_entity.pdbx_description
1 polymer ?
#
loop_
_entity_poly.entity_id
_entity_poly.type
_entity_poly.pdbx_seq_one_letter_code
_entity_poly.pdbx_strand_id
1 'polypeptide(L)'
;MFKLLQARGAPMGLRTLHWAAARASIETVTYLLDEMGISVNALDTPVDQPLPEYYGTPLNYAVRTMATLEDGTAMVEFLLQRGADPTTRNRWDDRDAFDYAKMDGRHDLVQLMTAWQRERKGED
;
A
#
# COMPACT_ATOMS: atom_id res chain seq x y z
N MET A 1 12.05 -14.86 6.52
CA MET A 1 13.25 -14.31 5.82
C MET A 1 13.52 -12.86 6.19
N PHE A 2 12.53 -11.96 6.15
CA PHE A 2 12.71 -10.52 6.41
C PHE A 2 13.35 -10.19 7.78
N LYS A 3 12.81 -10.74 8.88
CA LYS A 3 13.33 -10.56 10.26
C LYS A 3 14.81 -10.96 10.39
N LEU A 4 15.24 -11.97 9.65
CA LEU A 4 16.62 -12.47 9.67
C LEU A 4 17.60 -11.53 8.94
N LEU A 5 17.14 -10.84 7.88
CA LEU A 5 17.94 -9.83 7.17
C LEU A 5 18.08 -8.56 8.01
N GLN A 6 17.00 -8.12 8.63
CA GLN A 6 17.01 -6.99 9.55
C GLN A 6 17.91 -7.25 10.76
N ALA A 7 17.83 -8.43 11.39
CA ALA A 7 18.68 -8.81 12.53
C ALA A 7 20.19 -8.81 12.17
N ARG A 8 20.53 -8.87 10.89
CA ARG A 8 21.90 -8.77 10.37
C ARG A 8 22.31 -7.34 9.98
N GLY A 9 21.50 -6.34 10.32
CA GLY A 9 21.79 -4.93 10.08
C GLY A 9 21.49 -4.46 8.66
N ALA A 10 20.69 -5.19 7.88
CA ALA A 10 20.26 -4.70 6.58
C ALA A 10 19.42 -3.41 6.76
N PRO A 11 19.83 -2.28 6.14
CA PRO A 11 19.10 -1.03 6.29
C PRO A 11 17.69 -1.15 5.70
N MET A 12 16.70 -0.64 6.42
CA MET A 12 15.36 -0.46 5.86
C MET A 12 15.43 0.70 4.86
N GLY A 13 15.14 0.39 3.60
CA GLY A 13 15.00 1.41 2.57
C GLY A 13 13.71 2.20 2.79
N LEU A 14 13.67 3.44 2.28
CA LEU A 14 12.49 4.32 2.35
C LEU A 14 11.20 3.64 1.83
N ARG A 15 11.36 2.67 0.92
CA ARG A 15 10.25 1.94 0.27
C ARG A 15 10.03 0.52 0.80
N THR A 16 10.58 0.15 1.95
CA THR A 16 10.47 -1.23 2.46
C THR A 16 9.01 -1.68 2.64
N LEU A 17 8.14 -0.82 3.17
CA LEU A 17 6.70 -1.11 3.30
C LEU A 17 6.00 -1.20 1.93
N HIS A 18 6.36 -0.33 0.99
CA HIS A 18 5.82 -0.31 -0.37
C HIS A 18 6.13 -1.61 -1.13
N TRP A 19 7.39 -2.06 -1.08
CA TRP A 19 7.79 -3.34 -1.67
C TRP A 19 7.15 -4.53 -0.97
N ALA A 20 6.94 -4.44 0.35
CA ALA A 20 6.23 -5.48 1.08
C ALA A 20 4.77 -5.58 0.65
N ALA A 21 4.08 -4.44 0.48
CA ALA A 21 2.73 -4.40 -0.07
C ALA A 21 2.65 -4.85 -1.54
N ALA A 22 3.70 -4.63 -2.32
CA ALA A 22 3.75 -4.97 -3.73
C ALA A 22 4.10 -6.44 -4.04
N ARG A 23 4.80 -7.13 -3.12
CA ARG A 23 5.48 -8.41 -3.42
C ARG A 23 5.58 -9.37 -2.25
N ALA A 24 5.25 -8.96 -1.02
CA ALA A 24 5.48 -9.76 0.17
C ALA A 24 4.16 -10.17 0.85
N SER A 25 4.29 -11.04 1.86
CA SER A 25 3.16 -11.53 2.64
C SER A 25 2.66 -10.47 3.63
N ILE A 26 1.39 -10.61 4.00
CA ILE A 26 0.74 -9.86 5.09
C ILE A 26 1.58 -9.90 6.39
N GLU A 27 2.31 -10.99 6.65
CA GLU A 27 3.21 -11.10 7.82
C GLU A 27 4.31 -10.04 7.81
N THR A 28 4.90 -9.75 6.64
CA THR A 28 5.97 -8.74 6.53
C THR A 28 5.38 -7.34 6.72
N VAL A 29 4.22 -7.08 6.12
CA VAL A 29 3.51 -5.80 6.28
C VAL A 29 3.11 -5.59 7.74
N THR A 30 2.56 -6.62 8.40
CA THR A 30 2.22 -6.63 9.83
C THR A 30 3.42 -6.24 10.69
N TYR A 31 4.56 -6.89 10.49
CA TYR A 31 5.78 -6.58 11.22
C TYR A 31 6.24 -5.12 11.03
N LEU A 32 6.17 -4.61 9.81
CA LEU A 32 6.57 -3.24 9.50
C LEU A 32 5.64 -2.19 10.10
N LEU A 33 4.34 -2.47 10.17
CA LEU A 33 3.37 -1.56 10.78
C LEU A 33 3.44 -1.60 12.31
N ASP A 34 3.43 -2.81 12.89
CA ASP A 34 3.22 -2.98 14.33
C ASP A 34 4.51 -2.87 15.14
N GLU A 35 5.59 -3.49 14.67
CA GLU A 35 6.86 -3.55 15.41
C GLU A 35 7.78 -2.38 15.05
N MET A 36 7.72 -1.92 13.80
CA MET A 36 8.56 -0.83 13.32
C MET A 36 7.86 0.53 13.34
N GLY A 37 6.55 0.57 13.56
CA GLY A 37 5.77 1.82 13.62
C GLY A 37 5.76 2.61 12.32
N ILE A 38 5.96 1.94 11.18
CA ILE A 38 5.94 2.63 9.87
C ILE A 38 4.48 2.98 9.55
N SER A 39 4.24 4.22 9.16
CA SER A 39 2.90 4.67 8.78
C SER A 39 2.39 3.88 7.56
N VAL A 40 1.15 3.36 7.67
CA VAL A 40 0.45 2.69 6.57
C VAL A 40 0.21 3.61 5.37
N ASN A 41 0.18 4.93 5.61
CA ASN A 41 0.02 5.98 4.58
C ASN A 41 1.35 6.69 4.25
N ALA A 42 2.49 6.10 4.60
CA ALA A 42 3.79 6.62 4.20
C ALA A 42 3.86 6.76 2.68
N LEU A 43 4.52 7.81 2.17
CA LEU A 43 4.77 7.96 0.74
C LEU A 43 6.15 7.38 0.38
N ASP A 44 6.24 6.80 -0.82
CA ASP A 44 7.41 6.12 -1.35
C ASP A 44 8.63 7.03 -1.58
N THR A 45 8.40 8.32 -1.79
CA THR A 45 9.43 9.29 -2.19
C THR A 45 9.18 10.69 -1.62
N PRO A 46 10.24 11.39 -1.19
CA PRO A 46 10.18 12.82 -0.87
C PRO A 46 10.06 13.69 -2.15
N VAL A 47 9.54 14.90 -1.98
CA VAL A 47 9.12 15.86 -3.04
C VAL A 47 10.18 16.16 -4.10
N ASP A 48 11.45 16.02 -3.73
CA ASP A 48 12.60 16.49 -4.49
C ASP A 48 13.36 15.38 -5.23
N GLN A 49 12.93 14.11 -5.13
CA GLN A 49 13.64 12.98 -5.73
C GLN A 49 12.70 12.01 -6.46
N PRO A 50 12.50 12.17 -7.78
CA PRO A 50 11.76 11.21 -8.57
C PRO A 50 12.56 9.91 -8.67
N LEU A 51 12.10 8.87 -7.99
CA LEU A 51 12.58 7.50 -8.20
C LEU A 51 11.78 6.86 -9.33
N PRO A 52 12.32 5.90 -10.09
CA PRO A 52 11.50 5.07 -10.97
C PRO A 52 10.48 4.23 -10.17
N GLU A 53 9.36 3.89 -10.81
CA GLU A 53 8.27 3.07 -10.25
C GLU A 53 7.73 3.63 -8.93
N TYR A 54 7.14 4.81 -9.01
CA TYR A 54 6.50 5.53 -7.92
C TYR A 54 4.98 5.40 -8.04
N TYR A 55 4.35 5.01 -6.95
CA TYR A 55 2.89 4.91 -6.89
C TYR A 55 2.31 5.64 -5.67
N GLY A 56 3.15 6.16 -4.77
CA GLY A 56 2.71 6.87 -3.56
C GLY A 56 2.71 5.96 -2.35
N THR A 57 1.54 5.56 -1.85
CA THR A 57 1.40 4.80 -0.59
C THR A 57 1.59 3.28 -0.79
N PRO A 58 1.80 2.50 0.30
CA PRO A 58 1.78 1.05 0.23
C PRO A 58 0.50 0.49 -0.41
N LEU A 59 -0.65 1.13 -0.17
CA LEU A 59 -1.91 0.75 -0.80
C LEU A 59 -1.88 0.95 -2.32
N ASN A 60 -1.34 2.08 -2.79
CA ASN A 60 -1.19 2.31 -4.23
C ASN A 60 -0.28 1.26 -4.89
N TYR A 61 0.80 0.85 -4.20
CA TYR A 61 1.65 -0.25 -4.67
C TYR A 61 0.89 -1.57 -4.75
N ALA A 62 0.15 -1.96 -3.71
CA ALA A 62 -0.64 -3.19 -3.71
C ALA A 62 -1.65 -3.22 -4.87
N VAL A 63 -2.38 -2.12 -5.09
CA VAL A 63 -3.32 -1.98 -6.20
C VAL A 63 -2.61 -2.07 -7.55
N ARG A 64 -1.49 -1.37 -7.71
CA ARG A 64 -0.80 -1.27 -9.01
C ARG A 64 -0.05 -2.53 -9.42
N THR A 65 0.54 -3.25 -8.47
CA THR A 65 1.47 -4.35 -8.80
C THR A 65 0.89 -5.74 -8.58
N MET A 66 -0.01 -5.90 -7.60
CA MET A 66 -0.58 -7.20 -7.24
C MET A 66 -2.01 -7.37 -7.70
N ALA A 67 -2.58 -6.38 -8.39
CA ALA A 67 -3.97 -6.40 -8.81
C ALA A 67 -4.37 -7.74 -9.46
N THR A 68 -3.56 -8.29 -10.35
CA THR A 68 -3.95 -9.48 -11.12
C THR A 68 -3.86 -10.79 -10.34
N LEU A 69 -3.49 -10.77 -9.05
CA LEU A 69 -3.34 -11.94 -8.19
C LEU A 69 -4.41 -11.93 -7.08
N GLU A 70 -4.95 -13.10 -6.73
CA GLU A 70 -5.90 -13.24 -5.61
C GLU A 70 -5.31 -12.69 -4.29
N ASP A 71 -4.02 -12.94 -4.07
CA ASP A 71 -3.26 -12.41 -2.92
C ASP A 71 -3.23 -10.87 -2.88
N GLY A 72 -3.36 -10.20 -4.03
CA GLY A 72 -3.39 -8.74 -4.12
C GLY A 72 -4.65 -8.14 -3.53
N THR A 73 -5.81 -8.74 -3.77
CA THR A 73 -7.07 -8.29 -3.18
C THR A 73 -7.05 -8.43 -1.65
N ALA A 74 -6.51 -9.55 -1.14
CA ALA A 74 -6.34 -9.76 0.30
C ALA A 74 -5.39 -8.72 0.94
N MET A 75 -4.31 -8.36 0.24
CA MET A 75 -3.40 -7.30 0.70
C MET A 75 -4.07 -5.92 0.74
N VAL A 76 -4.88 -5.58 -0.28
CA VAL A 76 -5.64 -4.33 -0.32
C VAL A 76 -6.62 -4.26 0.85
N GLU A 77 -7.41 -5.32 1.06
CA GLU A 77 -8.34 -5.40 2.19
C GLU A 77 -7.59 -5.26 3.53
N PHE A 78 -6.48 -5.97 3.70
CA PHE A 78 -5.67 -5.88 4.90
C PHE A 78 -5.15 -4.46 5.16
N LEU A 79 -4.58 -3.80 4.15
CA LEU A 79 -4.07 -2.42 4.30
C LEU A 79 -5.19 -1.44 4.65
N LEU A 80 -6.37 -1.57 4.04
CA LEU A 80 -7.55 -0.80 4.40
C LEU A 80 -7.93 -1.04 5.87
N GLN A 81 -8.03 -2.29 6.33
CA GLN A 81 -8.29 -2.61 7.75
C GLN A 81 -7.26 -1.99 8.70
N ARG A 82 -6.01 -1.82 8.27
CA ARG A 82 -4.95 -1.13 9.02
C ARG A 82 -5.02 0.41 8.97
N GLY A 83 -6.02 0.99 8.31
CA GLY A 83 -6.22 2.43 8.21
C GLY A 83 -5.55 3.09 7.00
N ALA A 84 -5.22 2.32 5.96
CA ALA A 84 -4.79 2.91 4.70
C ALA A 84 -5.91 3.77 4.10
N ASP A 85 -5.57 4.99 3.66
CA ASP A 85 -6.50 5.89 3.00
C ASP A 85 -6.39 5.74 1.47
N PRO A 86 -7.40 5.16 0.80
CA PRO A 86 -7.39 4.95 -0.65
C PRO A 86 -7.46 6.25 -1.47
N THR A 87 -7.70 7.39 -0.84
CA THR A 87 -7.72 8.72 -1.49
C THR A 87 -6.39 9.46 -1.38
N THR A 88 -5.38 8.85 -0.72
CA THR A 88 -4.05 9.45 -0.63
C THR A 88 -3.42 9.50 -2.02
N ARG A 89 -3.30 10.72 -2.54
CA ARG A 89 -2.68 10.96 -3.84
C ARG A 89 -1.17 10.90 -3.72
N ASN A 90 -0.54 10.21 -4.66
CA ASN A 90 0.89 10.35 -4.82
C ASN A 90 1.19 11.76 -5.36
N ARG A 91 2.43 12.18 -5.14
CA ARG A 91 2.80 13.57 -5.37
C ARG A 91 3.25 13.85 -6.80
N TRP A 92 3.47 12.83 -7.64
CA TRP A 92 4.12 12.98 -8.95
C TRP A 92 3.12 12.99 -10.10
N ASP A 93 2.10 12.13 -10.06
CA ASP A 93 1.06 12.07 -11.10
C ASP A 93 -0.35 12.39 -10.56
N ASP A 94 -0.46 12.79 -9.30
CA ASP A 94 -1.70 13.14 -8.57
C ASP A 94 -2.75 12.01 -8.56
N ARG A 95 -2.31 10.74 -8.65
CA ARG A 95 -3.20 9.57 -8.59
C ARG A 95 -3.29 8.96 -7.20
N ASP A 96 -4.48 8.48 -6.88
CA ASP A 96 -4.75 7.66 -5.70
C ASP A 96 -4.97 6.18 -6.06
N ALA A 97 -5.37 5.38 -5.07
CA ALA A 97 -5.60 3.94 -5.26
C ALA A 97 -6.76 3.67 -6.23
N PHE A 98 -7.78 4.52 -6.25
CA PHE A 98 -8.91 4.37 -7.19
C PHE A 98 -8.48 4.62 -8.62
N ASP A 99 -7.65 5.62 -8.86
CA ASP A 99 -7.17 5.94 -10.19
C ASP A 99 -6.36 4.78 -10.78
N TYR A 100 -5.46 4.18 -9.99
CA TYR A 100 -4.74 2.97 -10.42
C TYR A 100 -5.68 1.78 -10.68
N ALA A 101 -6.64 1.51 -9.79
CA ALA A 101 -7.59 0.43 -9.99
C ALA A 101 -8.44 0.62 -11.27
N LYS A 102 -8.86 1.85 -11.58
CA LYS A 102 -9.60 2.18 -12.81
C LYS A 102 -8.74 2.01 -14.06
N MET A 103 -7.49 2.47 -14.02
CA MET A 103 -6.56 2.32 -15.13
C MET A 103 -6.32 0.84 -15.48
N ASP A 104 -6.25 -0.02 -14.48
CA ASP A 104 -6.04 -1.47 -14.64
C ASP A 104 -7.37 -2.25 -14.83
N GLY A 105 -8.51 -1.58 -14.92
CA GLY A 105 -9.83 -2.21 -15.13
C GLY A 105 -10.35 -3.04 -13.95
N ARG A 106 -9.82 -2.81 -12.74
CA ARG A 106 -10.10 -3.57 -11.51
C ARG A 106 -11.33 -3.04 -10.79
N HIS A 107 -12.48 -3.28 -11.40
CA HIS A 107 -13.78 -2.89 -10.86
C HIS A 107 -14.07 -3.49 -9.48
N ASP A 108 -13.54 -4.68 -9.20
CA ASP A 108 -13.62 -5.34 -7.90
C ASP A 108 -12.88 -4.57 -6.81
N LEU A 109 -11.66 -4.08 -7.07
CA LEU A 109 -10.93 -3.24 -6.11
C LEU A 109 -11.60 -1.88 -5.90
N VAL A 110 -12.14 -1.28 -6.98
CA VAL A 110 -12.92 -0.05 -6.87
C VAL A 110 -14.14 -0.26 -5.96
N GLN A 111 -14.87 -1.37 -6.13
CA GLN A 111 -16.01 -1.71 -5.29
C GLN A 111 -15.61 -1.95 -3.84
N LEU A 112 -14.53 -2.70 -3.59
CA LEU A 112 -13.98 -2.97 -2.27
C LEU A 112 -13.65 -1.67 -1.52
N MET A 113 -12.84 -0.79 -2.14
CA MET A 113 -12.46 0.49 -1.52
C MET A 113 -13.67 1.41 -1.31
N THR A 114 -14.62 1.42 -2.25
CA THR A 114 -15.86 2.21 -2.11
C THR A 114 -16.72 1.71 -0.95
N ALA A 115 -16.89 0.39 -0.81
CA ALA A 115 -17.64 -0.21 0.29
C ALA A 115 -17.00 0.13 1.63
N TRP A 116 -15.68 -0.04 1.74
CA TRP A 116 -14.92 0.28 2.95
C TRP A 116 -15.06 1.75 3.38
N GLN A 117 -15.02 2.69 2.42
CA GLN A 117 -15.23 4.11 2.72
C GLN A 117 -16.64 4.42 3.23
N ARG A 118 -17.66 3.72 2.72
CA ARG A 118 -19.05 3.92 3.14
C ARG A 118 -19.27 3.42 4.56
N GLU A 119 -18.68 2.28 4.90
CA GLU A 119 -18.74 1.71 6.24
C GLU A 119 -18.18 2.68 7.28
N ARG A 120 -17.00 3.26 7.02
CA ARG A 120 -16.38 4.22 7.96
C ARG A 120 -17.13 5.53 8.13
N LYS A 121 -17.86 5.99 7.11
CA LYS A 121 -18.69 7.21 7.19
C LYS A 121 -20.05 6.97 7.84
N GLY A 122 -20.45 5.70 8.01
CA GLY A 122 -21.69 5.33 8.70
C GLY A 122 -21.50 5.08 10.20
N GLU A 123 -20.28 5.20 10.70
CA GLU A 123 -19.90 5.02 12.12
C GLU A 123 -19.79 6.35 12.90
N ASP A 124 -20.04 7.49 12.24
CA ASP A 124 -20.13 8.84 12.83
C ASP A 124 -21.59 9.25 13.13
#